data_AF-A0A3M3UPR2-F1
#
_entry.id   AF-A0A3M3UPR2-F1
#
_cell.length_a   1.000
_cell.length_b   1.000
_cell.length_c   1.000
_cell.angle_alpha   90.00
_cell.angle_beta   90.00
_cell.angle_gamma   90.00
#
_symmetry.space_group_name_H-M   'P 1'
#
loop_
_entity.id
_entity.type
_entity.pdbx_description
1 polymer ?
#
loop_
_entity_poly.entity_id
_entity_poly.type
_entity_poly.pdbx_seq_one_letter_code
_entity_poly.pdbx_strand_id
1 'polypeptide(L)'
;MANRYLLFFALWLGAQFLLLSLASSKRMVYLMSLAPAAAVIAAEYAFVLGERLQARSGRSFFAASIVRNGKALMAAGVVLVVASYLSAALWLAPQADRQLSFLPLTDKVHTLQVQGRQVALFQPSERLAGASVFYSQSLLKTLNSNAELTGFLTSADGNVAVMESMQPPEPPLQIIDSVKVGDRVYYFVSQAPGAGAVSN
;
A
#
# COMPACT_ATOMS: atom_id res chain seq x y z
N MET A 1 24.76 38.00 4.14
CA MET A 1 24.78 36.58 3.73
C MET A 1 23.45 35.86 4.04
N ALA A 2 22.88 35.99 5.24
CA ALA A 2 21.65 35.27 5.68
C ALA A 2 20.43 35.37 4.72
N ASN A 3 20.19 36.53 4.12
CA ASN A 3 18.99 36.74 3.30
C ASN A 3 19.00 35.96 1.97
N ARG A 4 20.18 35.65 1.41
CA ARG A 4 20.29 34.92 0.12
C ARG A 4 20.05 33.42 0.27
N TYR A 5 20.46 32.86 1.40
CA TYR A 5 20.28 31.44 1.72
C TYR A 5 18.81 31.10 1.93
N LEU A 6 18.09 31.89 2.76
CA LEU A 6 16.65 31.72 2.96
C LEU A 6 15.84 31.92 1.67
N LEU A 7 16.23 32.90 0.85
CA LEU A 7 15.59 33.16 -0.44
C LEU A 7 15.73 31.97 -1.41
N PHE A 8 16.87 31.27 -1.38
CA PHE A 8 17.05 30.03 -2.14
C PHE A 8 16.07 28.94 -1.70
N PHE A 9 15.91 28.67 -0.40
CA PHE A 9 14.96 27.65 0.06
C PHE A 9 13.50 28.05 -0.15
N ALA A 10 13.18 29.35 -0.02
CA ALA A 10 11.85 29.85 -0.31
C ALA A 10 11.51 29.71 -1.81
N LEU A 11 12.46 30.03 -2.70
CA LEU A 11 12.31 29.83 -4.13
C LEU A 11 12.23 28.34 -4.48
N TRP A 12 13.08 27.49 -3.89
CA TRP A 12 13.01 26.05 -4.07
C TRP A 12 11.60 25.56 -3.72
N LEU A 13 11.15 25.83 -2.50
CA LEU A 13 9.86 25.34 -2.02
C LEU A 13 8.69 25.88 -2.86
N GLY A 14 8.67 27.19 -3.12
CA GLY A 14 7.59 27.84 -3.87
C GLY A 14 7.56 27.44 -5.35
N ALA A 15 8.70 27.52 -6.05
CA ALA A 15 8.76 27.21 -7.48
C ALA A 15 8.47 25.73 -7.74
N GLN A 16 9.04 24.82 -6.95
CA GLN A 16 8.81 23.40 -7.13
C GLN A 16 7.38 22.99 -6.77
N PHE A 17 6.79 23.59 -5.72
CA PHE A 17 5.37 23.37 -5.41
C PHE A 17 4.45 23.85 -6.54
N LEU A 18 4.71 25.02 -7.14
CA LEU A 18 3.95 25.53 -8.28
C LEU A 18 4.07 24.64 -9.52
N LEU A 19 5.30 24.23 -9.87
CA LEU A 19 5.54 23.33 -11.01
C LEU A 19 4.82 21.98 -10.83
N LEU A 20 4.87 21.40 -9.63
CA LEU A 20 4.18 20.14 -9.33
C LEU A 20 2.66 20.29 -9.30
N SER A 21 2.15 21.47 -8.96
CA SER A 21 0.71 21.76 -8.99
C SER A 21 0.17 21.86 -10.42
N LEU A 22 0.96 22.45 -11.32
CA LEU A 22 0.65 22.59 -12.74
C LEU A 22 0.90 21.30 -13.56
N ALA A 23 1.63 20.33 -13.00
CA ALA A 23 1.90 19.07 -13.67
C ALA A 23 0.60 18.24 -13.90
N SER A 24 0.54 17.59 -15.07
CA SER A 24 -0.57 16.73 -15.48
C SER A 24 -0.70 15.50 -14.57
N SER A 25 0.44 14.90 -14.17
CA SER A 25 0.48 13.78 -13.23
C SER A 25 0.87 14.25 -11.83
N LYS A 26 0.07 13.88 -10.83
CA LYS A 26 0.28 14.24 -9.42
C LYS A 26 0.52 12.96 -8.62
N ARG A 27 1.76 12.71 -8.21
CA ARG A 27 2.11 11.67 -7.24
C ARG A 27 2.58 12.36 -5.96
N MET A 28 2.08 11.90 -4.81
CA MET A 28 2.47 12.44 -3.49
C MET A 28 3.98 12.38 -3.26
N VAL A 29 4.66 11.38 -3.83
CA VAL A 29 6.11 11.20 -3.77
C VAL A 29 6.88 12.42 -4.29
N TYR A 30 6.33 13.17 -5.25
CA TYR A 30 7.00 14.35 -5.79
C TYR A 30 7.20 15.45 -4.74
N LEU A 31 6.30 15.54 -3.76
CA LEU A 31 6.38 16.53 -2.67
C LEU A 31 7.47 16.20 -1.65
N MET A 32 8.00 14.97 -1.61
CA MET A 32 9.04 14.59 -0.64
C MET A 32 10.32 15.42 -0.80
N SER A 33 10.60 15.86 -2.03
CA SER A 33 11.74 16.74 -2.33
C SER A 33 11.62 18.16 -1.75
N LEU A 34 10.42 18.58 -1.32
CA LEU A 34 10.19 19.87 -0.66
C LEU A 34 10.51 19.83 0.84
N ALA A 35 10.56 18.64 1.44
CA ALA A 35 10.73 18.47 2.88
C ALA A 35 12.02 19.11 3.42
N PRO A 36 13.20 18.99 2.76
CA PRO A 36 14.42 19.64 3.23
C PRO A 36 14.30 21.17 3.26
N ALA A 37 13.73 21.77 2.22
CA ALA A 37 13.55 23.21 2.14
C ALA A 37 12.58 23.72 3.21
N ALA A 38 11.47 23.00 3.42
CA ALA A 38 10.51 23.30 4.47
C ALA A 38 11.15 23.22 5.87
N ALA A 39 11.96 22.18 6.13
CA ALA A 39 12.63 21.99 7.41
C ALA A 39 13.62 23.12 7.73
N VAL A 40 14.40 23.58 6.75
CA VAL A 40 15.34 24.70 6.94
C VAL A 40 14.59 26.00 7.27
N ILE A 41 13.53 26.32 6.52
CA ILE A 41 12.72 27.52 6.78
C ILE A 41 12.04 27.43 8.16
N ALA A 42 11.51 26.27 8.52
CA ALA A 42 10.88 26.04 9.82
C ALA A 42 11.87 26.18 10.98
N ALA A 43 13.11 25.70 10.82
CA ALA A 43 14.16 25.84 11.82
C ALA A 43 14.51 27.31 12.05
N GLU A 44 14.73 28.08 10.98
CA GLU A 44 15.03 29.52 11.04
C GLU A 44 13.88 30.30 11.71
N TYR A 45 12.62 29.96 11.38
CA TYR A 45 11.46 30.55 12.04
C TYR A 45 11.37 30.17 13.52
N ALA A 46 11.71 28.92 13.87
CA ALA A 46 11.75 28.46 15.26
C ALA A 46 12.80 29.21 16.09
N PHE A 47 13.96 29.56 15.51
CA PHE A 47 14.96 30.40 16.17
C PHE A 47 14.41 31.79 16.48
N VAL A 48 13.76 32.44 15.51
CA VAL A 48 13.13 33.76 15.71
C VAL A 48 12.04 33.70 16.79
N LEU A 49 11.23 32.63 16.82
CA LEU A 49 10.24 32.42 17.88
C LEU A 49 10.90 32.20 19.24
N GLY A 50 12.01 31.46 19.29
CA GLY A 50 12.80 31.24 20.50
C GLY A 50 13.32 32.54 21.10
N GLU A 51 13.88 33.43 20.28
CA GLU A 51 14.35 34.75 20.72
C GLU A 51 13.19 35.61 21.25
N ARG A 52 12.04 35.60 20.58
CA ARG A 52 10.83 36.30 21.05
C ARG A 52 10.30 35.75 22.37
N LEU A 53 10.37 34.44 22.57
CA LEU A 53 10.00 33.78 23.83
C LEU A 53 10.99 34.14 24.95
N GLN A 54 12.29 34.20 24.63
CA GLN A 54 13.33 34.62 25.57
C GLN A 54 13.15 36.07 26.01
N ALA A 55 12.84 36.98 25.08
CA ALA A 55 12.53 38.38 25.40
C ALA A 55 11.26 38.53 26.28
N ARG A 56 10.29 37.62 26.13
CA ARG A 56 9.05 37.59 26.94
C ARG A 56 9.17 36.84 28.26
N SER A 57 10.26 36.10 28.48
CA SER A 57 10.48 35.30 29.69
C SER A 57 10.52 36.13 30.97
N GLY A 58 11.00 37.37 30.92
CA GLY A 58 11.00 38.29 32.06
C GLY A 58 9.61 38.81 32.47
N ARG A 59 8.57 38.57 31.67
CA ARG A 59 7.21 39.11 31.87
C ARG A 59 6.16 38.03 32.11
N SER A 60 6.50 36.74 31.96
CA SER A 60 5.57 35.62 32.14
C SER A 60 6.26 34.37 32.68
N PHE A 61 5.70 33.78 33.72
CA PHE A 61 6.17 32.54 34.35
C PHE A 61 6.17 31.34 33.38
N PHE A 62 5.17 31.25 32.50
CA PHE A 62 5.10 30.20 31.47
C PHE A 62 6.23 30.33 30.44
N ALA A 63 6.52 31.55 29.98
CA ALA A 63 7.61 31.79 29.04
C ALA A 63 8.98 31.50 29.68
N ALA A 64 9.16 31.83 30.96
CA ALA A 64 10.36 31.49 31.71
C ALA A 64 10.56 29.97 31.87
N SER A 65 9.49 29.23 32.16
CA SER A 65 9.54 27.76 32.27
C SER A 65 9.86 27.08 30.93
N ILE A 66 9.25 27.54 29.83
CA ILE A 66 9.52 27.03 28.47
C ILE A 66 10.97 27.28 28.06
N VAL A 67 11.52 28.47 28.32
CA VAL A 67 12.92 28.79 27.98
C VAL A 67 13.88 27.95 28.83
N ARG A 68 13.57 27.77 30.13
CA ARG A 68 14.40 26.96 31.05
C ARG A 68 14.45 25.49 30.66
N ASN A 69 13.32 24.91 30.22
CA ASN A 69 13.21 23.50 29.84
C ASN A 69 13.19 23.27 28.32
N GLY A 70 13.53 24.28 27.51
CA GLY A 70 13.28 24.30 26.07
C GLY A 70 13.91 23.13 25.31
N LYS A 71 15.13 22.72 25.68
CA LYS A 71 15.79 21.56 25.06
C LYS A 71 15.04 20.25 25.32
N ALA A 72 14.55 20.06 26.55
CA ALA A 72 13.79 18.87 26.93
C ALA A 72 12.40 18.86 26.26
N LEU A 73 11.74 20.02 26.19
CA LEU A 73 10.45 20.16 25.50
C LEU A 73 10.57 19.92 23.99
N MET A 74 11.62 20.44 23.35
CA MET A 74 11.88 20.18 21.92
C MET A 74 12.16 18.71 21.65
N ALA A 75 13.01 18.08 22.47
CA ALA A 75 13.30 16.64 22.36
C ALA A 75 12.03 15.80 22.57
N ALA A 76 11.24 16.11 23.59
CA ALA A 76 9.97 15.43 23.85
C ALA A 76 8.97 15.62 22.68
N GLY A 77 8.91 16.81 22.10
CA GLY A 77 8.09 17.09 20.92
C GLY A 77 8.50 16.25 19.71
N VAL A 78 9.80 16.17 19.41
CA VAL A 78 10.32 15.34 18.31
C VAL A 78 10.00 13.87 18.56
N VAL A 79 10.26 13.36 19.77
CA VAL A 79 9.95 11.97 20.13
C VAL A 79 8.47 11.69 19.98
N LEU A 80 7.59 12.59 20.41
CA LEU A 80 6.15 12.43 20.29
C LEU A 80 5.68 12.41 18.83
N VAL A 81 6.20 13.31 17.99
CA VAL A 81 5.88 13.32 16.55
C VAL A 81 6.36 12.04 15.87
N VAL A 82 7.59 11.62 16.13
CA VAL A 82 8.15 10.38 15.54
C VAL A 82 7.39 9.16 16.02
N ALA A 83 7.15 9.03 17.33
CA ALA A 83 6.45 7.90 17.90
C ALA A 83 5.00 7.81 17.42
N SER A 84 4.29 8.94 17.33
CA SER A 84 2.91 8.98 16.81
C SER A 84 2.87 8.60 15.32
N TYR A 85 3.77 9.14 14.50
CA TYR A 85 3.88 8.77 13.09
C TYR A 85 4.19 7.29 12.90
N LEU A 86 5.20 6.76 13.60
CA LEU A 86 5.57 5.35 13.52
C LEU A 86 4.46 4.43 14.01
N SER A 87 3.77 4.80 15.08
CA SER A 87 2.61 4.03 15.58
C SER A 87 1.52 3.97 14.53
N ALA A 88 1.22 5.08 13.85
CA ALA A 88 0.26 5.10 12.76
C ALA A 88 0.73 4.24 11.56
N ALA A 89 1.99 4.37 11.17
CA ALA A 89 2.55 3.64 10.02
C ALA A 89 2.65 2.13 10.27
N LEU A 90 2.98 1.71 11.49
CA LEU A 90 3.19 0.30 11.82
C LEU A 90 1.92 -0.42 12.26
N TRP A 91 0.91 0.29 12.78
CA TRP A 91 -0.32 -0.36 13.26
C TRP A 91 -1.54 -0.06 12.40
N LEU A 92 -1.76 1.17 11.93
CA LEU A 92 -2.97 1.51 11.17
C LEU A 92 -2.86 1.10 9.70
N ALA A 93 -1.76 1.45 9.04
CA ALA A 93 -1.59 1.18 7.61
C ALA A 93 -1.65 -0.33 7.28
N PRO A 94 -0.97 -1.24 8.02
CA PRO A 94 -1.00 -2.66 7.70
C PRO A 94 -2.36 -3.31 7.92
N GLN A 95 -3.16 -2.78 8.86
CA GLN A 95 -4.51 -3.29 9.08
C GLN A 95 -5.45 -2.97 7.92
N ALA A 96 -5.34 -1.75 7.36
CA ALA A 96 -6.08 -1.38 6.16
C ALA A 96 -5.62 -2.20 4.94
N ASP A 97 -4.31 -2.43 4.82
CA ASP A 97 -3.75 -3.17 3.68
C ASP A 97 -4.07 -4.67 3.70
N ARG A 98 -4.36 -5.28 4.86
CA ARG A 98 -4.77 -6.69 4.93
C ARG A 98 -6.01 -7.00 4.10
N GLN A 99 -6.95 -6.06 3.99
CA GLN A 99 -8.16 -6.23 3.19
C GLN A 99 -7.91 -6.08 1.69
N LEU A 100 -6.81 -5.41 1.31
CA LEU A 100 -6.43 -5.13 -0.07
C LEU A 100 -5.25 -6.00 -0.55
N SER A 101 -4.67 -6.79 0.35
CA SER A 101 -3.53 -7.63 0.08
C SER A 101 -3.93 -8.93 -0.59
N PHE A 102 -3.10 -9.38 -1.53
CA PHE A 102 -3.21 -10.67 -2.20
C PHE A 102 -2.54 -11.80 -1.42
N LEU A 103 -1.94 -11.50 -0.26
CA LEU A 103 -1.34 -12.49 0.63
C LEU A 103 -2.31 -13.65 0.98
N PRO A 104 -3.54 -13.42 1.48
CA PRO A 104 -4.46 -14.51 1.80
C PRO A 104 -4.87 -15.34 0.58
N LEU A 105 -4.93 -14.73 -0.60
CA LEU A 105 -5.19 -15.46 -1.85
C LEU A 105 -4.04 -16.43 -2.14
N THR A 106 -2.81 -15.97 -1.94
CA THR A 106 -1.62 -16.71 -2.31
C THR A 106 -1.27 -17.80 -1.29
N ASP A 107 -1.54 -17.56 0.00
CA ASP A 107 -1.47 -18.59 1.03
C ASP A 107 -2.37 -19.78 0.67
N LYS A 108 -3.59 -19.51 0.18
CA LYS A 108 -4.49 -20.57 -0.31
C LYS A 108 -3.94 -21.28 -1.54
N VAL A 109 -3.42 -20.55 -2.52
CA VAL A 109 -2.75 -21.16 -3.69
C VAL A 109 -1.62 -22.10 -3.24
N HIS A 110 -0.79 -21.67 -2.29
CA HIS A 110 0.29 -22.48 -1.75
C HIS A 110 -0.23 -23.72 -1.02
N THR A 111 -1.30 -23.59 -0.22
CA THR A 111 -1.91 -24.76 0.44
C THR A 111 -2.41 -25.80 -0.56
N LEU A 112 -3.00 -25.37 -1.68
CA LEU A 112 -3.46 -26.25 -2.75
C LEU A 112 -2.28 -26.90 -3.48
N GLN A 113 -1.20 -26.15 -3.74
CA GLN A 113 0.03 -26.68 -4.34
C GLN A 113 0.69 -27.74 -3.45
N VAL A 114 0.75 -27.52 -2.13
CA VAL A 114 1.28 -28.49 -1.15
C VAL A 114 0.41 -29.76 -1.11
N GLN A 115 -0.90 -29.64 -1.34
CA GLN A 115 -1.82 -30.78 -1.48
C GLN A 115 -1.67 -31.51 -2.84
N GLY A 116 -0.73 -31.10 -3.69
CA GLY A 116 -0.49 -31.70 -5.01
C GLY A 116 -1.44 -31.22 -6.10
N ARG A 117 -2.28 -30.20 -5.83
CA ARG A 117 -3.21 -29.64 -6.83
C ARG A 117 -2.51 -28.60 -7.69
N GLN A 118 -2.75 -28.63 -9.00
CA GLN A 118 -2.27 -27.57 -9.88
C GLN A 118 -3.22 -26.40 -9.88
N VAL A 119 -2.67 -25.19 -9.74
CA VAL A 119 -3.43 -23.95 -9.72
C VAL A 119 -3.12 -23.11 -10.95
N ALA A 120 -4.16 -22.70 -11.67
CA ALA A 120 -4.06 -21.82 -12.84
C ALA A 120 -4.88 -20.54 -12.63
N LEU A 121 -4.51 -19.46 -13.31
CA LEU A 121 -5.22 -18.19 -13.29
C LEU A 121 -6.09 -18.07 -14.54
N PHE A 122 -7.37 -17.83 -14.38
CA PHE A 122 -8.28 -17.59 -15.50
C PHE A 122 -8.47 -16.08 -15.72
N GLN A 123 -8.14 -15.61 -16.93
CA GLN A 123 -8.22 -14.22 -17.36
C GLN A 123 -7.78 -13.21 -16.28
N PRO A 124 -6.55 -13.32 -15.74
CA PRO A 124 -6.13 -12.49 -14.64
C PRO A 124 -6.04 -11.02 -15.07
N SER A 125 -6.57 -10.12 -14.24
CA SER A 125 -6.25 -8.70 -14.38
C SER A 125 -4.75 -8.45 -14.18
N GLU A 126 -4.23 -7.32 -14.66
CA GLU A 126 -2.83 -6.92 -14.46
C GLU A 126 -2.41 -6.95 -12.98
N ARG A 127 -3.34 -6.64 -12.08
CA ARG A 127 -3.13 -6.70 -10.62
C ARG A 127 -2.95 -8.13 -10.13
N LEU A 128 -3.82 -9.05 -10.55
CA LEU A 128 -3.73 -10.46 -10.17
C LEU A 128 -2.51 -11.13 -10.80
N ALA A 129 -2.23 -10.85 -12.07
CA ALA A 129 -1.07 -11.37 -12.78
C ALA A 129 0.25 -10.93 -12.11
N GLY A 130 0.40 -9.64 -11.78
CA GLY A 130 1.60 -9.14 -11.10
C GLY A 130 1.73 -9.66 -9.66
N ALA A 131 0.63 -9.64 -8.90
CA ALA A 131 0.65 -10.04 -7.49
C ALA A 131 0.89 -11.54 -7.31
N SER A 132 0.26 -12.38 -8.14
CA SER A 132 0.40 -13.84 -8.04
C SER A 132 1.86 -14.30 -8.20
N VAL A 133 2.60 -13.73 -9.15
CA VAL A 133 4.02 -14.05 -9.35
C VAL A 133 4.86 -13.62 -8.15
N PHE A 134 4.61 -12.42 -7.62
CA PHE A 134 5.35 -11.88 -6.48
C PHE A 134 5.12 -12.69 -5.20
N TYR A 135 3.86 -12.99 -4.87
CA TYR A 135 3.53 -13.69 -3.62
C TYR A 135 3.70 -15.21 -3.71
N SER A 136 3.42 -15.83 -4.88
CA SER A 136 3.54 -17.28 -5.05
C SER A 136 4.96 -17.70 -5.36
N GLN A 137 5.85 -16.75 -5.67
CA GLN A 137 7.24 -16.98 -6.12
C GLN A 137 7.33 -17.94 -7.31
N SER A 138 6.23 -18.11 -8.05
CA SER A 138 6.12 -19.03 -9.19
C SER A 138 5.20 -18.44 -10.26
N LEU A 139 5.49 -18.76 -11.52
CA LEU A 139 4.63 -18.40 -12.65
C LEU A 139 3.47 -19.40 -12.70
N LEU A 140 2.29 -18.96 -12.27
CA LEU A 140 1.06 -19.72 -12.44
C LEU A 140 0.64 -19.72 -13.91
N LYS A 141 0.11 -20.84 -14.38
CA LYS A 141 -0.39 -20.97 -15.75
C LYS A 141 -1.57 -20.02 -15.96
N THR A 142 -1.50 -19.18 -16.99
CA THR A 142 -2.61 -18.30 -17.37
C THR A 142 -3.48 -18.96 -18.43
N LEU A 143 -4.79 -18.91 -18.22
CA LEU A 143 -5.82 -19.44 -19.11
C LEU A 143 -6.63 -18.26 -19.64
N ASN A 144 -6.61 -18.04 -20.95
CA ASN A 144 -7.19 -16.84 -21.57
C ASN A 144 -8.59 -17.09 -22.13
N SER A 145 -8.99 -18.35 -22.30
CA SER A 145 -10.27 -18.74 -22.90
C SER A 145 -11.01 -19.79 -22.08
N ASN A 146 -12.34 -19.83 -22.22
CA ASN A 146 -13.18 -20.84 -21.57
C ASN A 146 -12.85 -22.28 -22.02
N ALA A 147 -12.37 -22.45 -23.25
CA ALA A 147 -11.92 -23.74 -23.78
C ALA A 147 -10.66 -24.24 -23.04
N GLU A 148 -9.69 -23.37 -22.82
CA GLU A 148 -8.48 -23.65 -22.02
C GLU A 148 -8.82 -23.92 -20.56
N LEU A 149 -9.77 -23.18 -20.00
CA LEU A 149 -10.28 -23.40 -18.64
C LEU A 149 -10.86 -24.80 -18.48
N THR A 150 -11.77 -25.17 -19.37
CA THR A 150 -12.44 -26.46 -19.31
C THR A 150 -11.45 -27.59 -19.53
N GLY A 151 -10.56 -27.48 -20.53
CA GLY A 151 -9.51 -28.47 -20.79
C GLY A 151 -8.51 -28.62 -19.64
N PHE A 152 -8.18 -27.54 -18.94
CA PHE A 152 -7.33 -27.62 -17.75
C PHE A 152 -8.05 -28.33 -16.60
N LEU A 153 -9.30 -27.97 -16.31
CA LEU A 153 -10.06 -28.56 -15.22
C LEU A 153 -10.41 -30.04 -15.45
N THR A 154 -10.59 -30.47 -16.71
CA THR A 154 -10.83 -31.88 -17.07
C THR A 154 -9.56 -32.72 -17.15
N SER A 155 -8.38 -32.10 -17.34
CA SER A 155 -7.13 -32.84 -17.59
C SER A 155 -6.61 -33.63 -16.38
N ALA A 156 -6.91 -33.19 -15.16
CA ALA A 156 -6.55 -33.91 -13.95
C ALA A 156 -7.56 -33.63 -12.84
N ASP A 157 -7.99 -34.70 -12.16
CA ASP A 157 -8.84 -34.62 -10.99
C ASP A 157 -8.13 -33.83 -9.88
N GLY A 158 -8.68 -32.66 -9.53
CA GLY A 158 -8.13 -31.77 -8.51
C GLY A 158 -7.43 -30.51 -9.03
N ASN A 159 -7.42 -30.27 -10.35
CA ASN A 159 -7.01 -28.98 -10.90
C ASN A 159 -7.95 -27.86 -10.45
N VAL A 160 -7.36 -26.72 -10.07
CA VAL A 160 -8.10 -25.56 -9.57
C VAL A 160 -7.77 -24.34 -10.40
N ALA A 161 -8.80 -23.65 -10.87
CA ALA A 161 -8.63 -22.35 -11.50
C ALA A 161 -9.03 -21.23 -10.53
N VAL A 162 -8.25 -20.17 -10.49
CA VAL A 162 -8.58 -18.94 -9.76
C VAL A 162 -9.20 -17.96 -10.74
N MET A 163 -10.45 -17.59 -10.48
CA MET A 163 -11.20 -16.64 -11.28
C MET A 163 -11.51 -15.38 -10.47
N GLU A 164 -11.21 -14.22 -11.05
CA GLU A 164 -11.60 -12.92 -10.52
C GLU A 164 -12.98 -12.56 -11.07
N SER A 165 -13.99 -12.45 -10.19
CA SER A 165 -15.34 -12.07 -10.61
C SER A 165 -16.08 -11.30 -9.50
N MET A 166 -17.01 -10.44 -9.92
CA MET A 166 -17.95 -9.75 -9.02
C MET A 166 -19.21 -10.60 -8.76
N GLN A 167 -19.44 -11.62 -9.58
CA GLN A 167 -20.59 -12.51 -9.51
C GLN A 167 -20.12 -13.95 -9.33
N PRO A 168 -20.89 -14.80 -8.61
CA PRO A 168 -20.57 -16.21 -8.47
C PRO A 168 -20.43 -16.88 -9.84
N PRO A 169 -19.42 -17.76 -10.04
CA PRO A 169 -19.30 -18.59 -11.22
C PRO A 169 -20.58 -19.38 -11.47
N GLU A 170 -21.08 -19.38 -12.72
CA GLU A 170 -22.23 -20.18 -13.10
C GLU A 170 -21.83 -21.67 -13.32
N PRO A 171 -22.79 -22.62 -13.16
CA PRO A 171 -22.56 -24.02 -13.52
C PRO A 171 -22.05 -24.13 -14.97
N PRO A 172 -21.11 -25.04 -15.29
CA PRO A 172 -20.73 -26.28 -14.58
C PRO A 172 -19.55 -26.14 -13.59
N LEU A 173 -19.15 -24.92 -13.25
CA LEU A 173 -18.04 -24.67 -12.33
C LEU A 173 -18.51 -24.83 -10.88
N GLN A 174 -17.77 -25.60 -10.09
CA GLN A 174 -17.98 -25.76 -8.65
C GLN A 174 -17.00 -24.87 -7.89
N ILE A 175 -17.52 -24.06 -6.96
CA ILE A 175 -16.70 -23.23 -6.08
C ILE A 175 -16.16 -24.11 -4.95
N ILE A 176 -14.84 -24.28 -4.91
CA ILE A 176 -14.13 -24.95 -3.81
C ILE A 176 -13.97 -23.96 -2.65
N ASP A 177 -13.58 -22.73 -2.97
CA ASP A 177 -13.30 -21.70 -1.98
C ASP A 177 -13.39 -20.29 -2.59
N SER A 178 -13.43 -19.26 -1.75
CA SER A 178 -13.35 -17.87 -2.19
C SER A 178 -12.51 -17.02 -1.25
N VAL A 179 -11.89 -15.97 -1.80
CA VAL A 179 -11.17 -14.94 -1.05
C VAL A 179 -11.61 -13.58 -1.56
N LYS A 180 -11.97 -12.68 -0.66
CA LYS A 180 -12.29 -11.29 -1.00
C LYS A 180 -11.06 -10.42 -0.81
N VAL A 181 -10.68 -9.65 -1.83
CA VAL A 181 -9.62 -8.64 -1.77
C VAL A 181 -10.19 -7.32 -2.30
N GLY A 182 -10.34 -6.34 -1.41
CA GLY A 182 -11.12 -5.13 -1.67
C GLY A 182 -12.59 -5.46 -1.98
N ASP A 183 -13.08 -4.98 -3.11
CA ASP A 183 -14.47 -5.23 -3.57
C ASP A 183 -14.60 -6.48 -4.46
N ARG A 184 -13.48 -7.10 -4.86
CA ARG A 184 -13.46 -8.22 -5.79
C ARG A 184 -13.37 -9.55 -5.05
N VAL A 185 -14.04 -10.56 -5.60
CA VAL A 185 -13.98 -11.92 -5.07
C VAL A 185 -13.19 -12.79 -6.03
N TYR A 186 -12.27 -13.55 -5.46
CA TYR A 186 -11.44 -14.52 -6.16
C TYR A 186 -11.98 -15.89 -5.81
N TYR A 187 -12.58 -16.55 -6.80
CA TYR A 187 -13.17 -17.87 -6.65
C TYR A 187 -12.19 -18.93 -7.09
N PHE A 188 -11.98 -19.93 -6.23
CA PHE A 188 -11.27 -21.16 -6.56
C PHE A 188 -12.30 -22.14 -7.09
N VAL A 189 -12.21 -22.46 -8.38
CA VAL A 189 -13.18 -23.31 -9.06
C VAL A 189 -12.56 -24.62 -9.53
N SER A 190 -13.34 -25.69 -9.44
CA SER A 190 -13.10 -26.97 -10.09
C SER A 190 -14.28 -27.35 -10.98
N GLN A 191 -14.14 -28.43 -11.74
CA GLN A 191 -15.26 -29.00 -12.47
C GLN A 191 -16.18 -29.77 -11.51
N ALA A 192 -17.50 -29.64 -11.66
CA ALA A 192 -18.46 -30.42 -10.89
C ALA A 192 -18.31 -31.94 -11.20
N PRO A 193 -18.40 -32.84 -10.19
CA PRO A 193 -18.38 -34.28 -10.42
C PRO A 193 -19.55 -34.66 -11.34
N GLY A 194 -19.26 -35.06 -12.58
CA GLY A 194 -20.26 -35.50 -13.55
C GLY A 194 -20.23 -34.80 -14.92
N ALA A 195 -19.44 -33.74 -15.10
CA ALA A 195 -19.34 -33.05 -16.40
C ALA A 195 -18.30 -33.68 -17.38
N GLY A 196 -17.62 -34.76 -16.97
CA GLY A 196 -16.60 -35.46 -17.76
C GLY A 196 -17.07 -36.73 -18.48
N ALA A 197 -18.33 -37.14 -18.34
CA ALA A 197 -18.84 -38.38 -18.94
C ALA A 197 -19.72 -38.10 -20.17
N VAL A 198 -19.13 -37.53 -21.23
CA VAL A 198 -19.61 -37.74 -22.59
C VAL A 198 -18.40 -38.10 -23.44
N SER A 199 -17.97 -39.35 -23.29
CA SER A 199 -17.08 -40.03 -24.23
C SER A 199 -17.82 -40.27 -25.54
N ASN A 200 -17.21 -39.85 -26.66
CA ASN A 200 -17.45 -40.49 -27.96
C ASN A 200 -16.86 -41.90 -27.96
#